data_AF-A0A3E0E109-F1
#
_entry.id   AF-A0A3E0E109-F1
#
_cell.length_a   1.000
_cell.length_b   1.000
_cell.length_c   1.000
_cell.angle_alpha   90.00
_cell.angle_beta   90.00
_cell.angle_gamma   90.00
#
_symmetry.space_group_name_H-M   'P 1'
#
loop_
_entity.id
_entity.type
_entity.pdbx_description
1 polymer ?
#
loop_
_entity_poly.entity_id
_entity_poly.type
_entity_poly.pdbx_seq_one_letter_code
_entity_poly.pdbx_strand_id
1 'polypeptide(L)'
;MLDGVIALTVILFILSIVSEKFIQLIRSYPQNFPVILIIIAVFLIPRGFYNIIQNFSGANLSIFDSYCAKTLQVFSIISNILFLISFFFFLSIKGEKIFFKNYKSYNSLFFLALSFLFFALSISLTKYTWHILFGGIFLFSSLVSLGIMYFDKLYIGSKKYSLKFFERINKDFLMPKNSEEKEKKENEITLLSMFIGVLIAFAFKANFFSLIKDLRKIDNKISIGWNENEFPFQYQIESHLFNLEIWNFEVSFFIGILLTGFFLSFGSKFFHDLLDRLYYAKKASQALNDPEIMDQTSAEKVAEFVDKYNISKIYHRYKSILLNEPEITSISIQNQFKNQKANDYLMISLEGKTPAGFEDKIRKLINDDEILIQFENNINDFKLTLGNSFADSISNAKTTTIQGSVALEVQDENDPHSNYILTCFHVVKHSNHTWQGQLASDESENRIIFGSGRQPNGTIVKAYRSNIWECALIKLDTELELATLESLIKVRIKGYKILDDSSIINKNAYMYSRVKSSNQKAEILSHASTIEIDFEDGPFQMYDLIKVWNTKSQLPIQEYGDSGNLLYDQNGYALGIVFAKSNQFTYAMDINFPLKYFHIKIKTS
;
A
#
# COMPACT_ATOMS: atom_id res chain seq x y z
N MET A 1 -17.46 11.02 -25.60
CA MET A 1 -16.04 10.64 -25.37
C MET A 1 -15.81 10.14 -23.95
N LEU A 2 -16.24 10.86 -22.91
CA LEU A 2 -16.09 10.46 -21.51
C LEU A 2 -16.75 9.11 -21.18
N ASP A 3 -17.96 8.84 -21.69
CA ASP A 3 -18.65 7.56 -21.45
C ASP A 3 -17.90 6.36 -22.05
N GLY A 4 -17.26 6.54 -23.20
CA GLY A 4 -16.39 5.53 -23.81
C GLY A 4 -15.14 5.26 -22.98
N VAL A 5 -14.53 6.31 -22.39
CA VAL A 5 -13.41 6.15 -21.46
C VAL A 5 -13.85 5.40 -20.20
N ILE A 6 -14.99 5.77 -19.61
CA ILE A 6 -15.55 5.08 -18.45
C ILE A 6 -15.82 3.60 -18.76
N ALA A 7 -16.44 3.29 -19.89
CA ALA A 7 -16.67 1.91 -20.30
C ALA A 7 -15.37 1.11 -20.51
N LEU A 8 -14.34 1.71 -21.12
CA LEU A 8 -13.01 1.09 -21.24
C LEU A 8 -12.43 0.79 -19.86
N THR A 9 -12.48 1.76 -18.95
CA THR A 9 -11.96 1.64 -17.59
C THR A 9 -12.69 0.54 -16.82
N VAL A 10 -14.01 0.40 -16.97
CA VAL A 10 -14.80 -0.68 -16.35
C VAL A 10 -14.39 -2.06 -16.90
N ILE A 11 -14.19 -2.19 -18.22
CA ILE A 11 -13.74 -3.46 -18.83
C ILE A 11 -12.35 -3.83 -18.32
N LEU A 12 -11.41 -2.88 -18.32
CA LEU A 12 -10.06 -3.09 -17.81
C LEU A 12 -10.06 -3.38 -16.31
N PHE A 13 -10.95 -2.77 -15.54
CA PHE A 13 -11.14 -3.06 -14.12
C PHE A 13 -11.58 -4.52 -13.89
N ILE A 14 -12.61 -4.98 -14.60
CA ILE A 14 -13.09 -6.36 -14.49
C ILE A 14 -11.97 -7.35 -14.85
N LEU A 15 -11.27 -7.10 -15.96
CA LEU A 15 -10.13 -7.93 -16.37
C LEU A 15 -8.98 -7.88 -15.34
N SER A 16 -8.78 -6.75 -14.66
CA SER A 16 -7.75 -6.59 -13.63
C SER A 16 -8.12 -7.37 -12.37
N ILE A 17 -9.39 -7.39 -11.96
CA ILE A 17 -9.87 -8.26 -10.87
C ILE A 17 -9.63 -9.73 -11.21
N VAL A 18 -9.96 -10.16 -12.44
CA VAL A 18 -9.70 -11.54 -12.89
C VAL A 18 -8.20 -11.85 -12.83
N SER A 19 -7.36 -10.92 -13.28
CA SER A 19 -5.90 -11.04 -13.21
C SER A 19 -5.40 -11.16 -11.77
N GLU A 20 -5.91 -10.33 -10.86
CA GLU A 20 -5.57 -10.33 -9.44
C GLU A 20 -5.99 -11.66 -8.79
N LYS A 21 -7.18 -12.16 -9.07
CA LYS A 21 -7.66 -13.46 -8.56
C LYS A 21 -6.85 -14.63 -9.11
N PHE A 22 -6.43 -14.55 -10.37
CA PHE A 22 -5.53 -15.55 -10.95
C PHE A 22 -4.15 -15.52 -10.30
N ILE A 23 -3.59 -14.33 -10.03
CA ILE A 23 -2.34 -14.16 -9.26
C ILE A 23 -2.49 -14.72 -7.84
N GLN A 24 -3.60 -14.42 -7.16
CA GLN A 24 -3.89 -14.97 -5.83
C GLN A 24 -3.95 -16.50 -5.88
N LEU A 25 -4.62 -17.09 -6.88
CA LEU A 25 -4.68 -18.54 -7.07
C LEU A 25 -3.29 -19.16 -7.28
N ILE A 26 -2.45 -18.53 -8.11
CA ILE A 26 -1.05 -18.93 -8.32
C ILE A 26 -0.28 -18.92 -7.00
N ARG A 27 -0.44 -17.85 -6.22
CA ARG A 27 0.23 -17.68 -4.92
C ARG A 27 -0.25 -18.66 -3.88
N SER A 28 -1.54 -19.00 -3.87
CA SER A 28 -2.12 -19.98 -2.94
C SER A 28 -1.71 -21.41 -3.26
N TYR A 29 -1.39 -21.74 -4.51
CA TYR A 29 -1.07 -23.11 -4.95
C TYR A 29 0.21 -23.20 -5.80
N PRO A 30 1.38 -22.73 -5.28
CA PRO A 30 2.60 -22.59 -6.07
C PRO A 30 3.15 -23.93 -6.58
N GLN A 31 2.97 -25.02 -5.82
CA GLN A 31 3.42 -26.35 -6.20
C GLN A 31 2.54 -27.01 -7.27
N ASN A 32 1.24 -26.68 -7.28
CA ASN A 32 0.27 -27.25 -8.20
C ASN A 32 0.09 -26.40 -9.46
N PHE A 33 0.52 -25.14 -9.45
CA PHE A 33 0.35 -24.24 -10.59
C PHE A 33 1.05 -24.73 -11.88
N PRO A 34 2.29 -25.28 -11.86
CA PRO A 34 2.88 -25.90 -13.04
C PRO A 34 2.03 -27.06 -13.58
N VAL A 35 1.41 -27.84 -12.70
CA VAL A 35 0.51 -28.94 -13.07
C VAL A 35 -0.78 -28.39 -13.69
N ILE A 36 -1.35 -27.31 -13.15
CA ILE A 36 -2.52 -26.63 -13.71
C ILE A 36 -2.20 -26.05 -15.09
N LEU A 37 -1.03 -25.43 -15.30
CA LEU A 37 -0.57 -24.96 -16.61
C LEU A 37 -0.40 -26.11 -17.60
N ILE A 38 0.17 -27.24 -17.15
CA ILE A 38 0.28 -28.45 -17.97
C ILE A 38 -1.10 -29.00 -18.29
N ILE A 39 -2.05 -29.05 -17.35
CA ILE A 39 -3.43 -29.49 -17.59
C ILE A 39 -4.11 -28.54 -18.58
N ILE A 40 -4.02 -27.23 -18.39
CA ILE A 40 -4.60 -26.25 -19.32
C ILE A 40 -3.99 -26.41 -20.72
N ALA A 41 -2.67 -26.57 -20.84
CA ALA A 41 -2.01 -26.85 -22.11
C ALA A 41 -2.48 -28.20 -22.71
N VAL A 42 -2.55 -29.25 -21.90
CA VAL A 42 -2.98 -30.61 -22.27
C VAL A 42 -4.48 -30.70 -22.52
N PHE A 43 -5.32 -29.74 -22.13
CA PHE A 43 -6.74 -29.73 -22.46
C PHE A 43 -7.07 -28.76 -23.61
N LEU A 44 -6.37 -27.62 -23.70
CA LEU A 44 -6.56 -26.66 -24.79
C LEU A 44 -5.93 -27.14 -26.11
N ILE A 45 -4.76 -27.78 -26.06
CA ILE A 45 -4.07 -28.29 -27.26
C ILE A 45 -4.87 -29.44 -27.90
N PRO A 46 -5.37 -30.45 -27.15
CA PRO A 46 -6.15 -31.54 -27.73
C PRO A 46 -7.56 -31.17 -28.13
N ARG A 47 -8.16 -30.09 -27.63
CA ARG A 47 -9.47 -29.62 -28.15
C ARG A 47 -9.32 -29.05 -29.57
N GLY A 48 -8.22 -28.36 -29.85
CA GLY A 48 -7.81 -28.01 -31.21
C GLY A 48 -7.50 -29.26 -32.04
N PHE A 49 -6.81 -30.24 -31.46
CA PHE A 49 -6.44 -31.49 -32.12
C PHE A 49 -7.65 -32.42 -32.40
N TYR A 50 -8.64 -32.45 -31.53
CA TYR A 50 -9.87 -33.24 -31.66
C TYR A 50 -10.76 -32.69 -32.76
N ASN A 51 -10.87 -31.36 -32.89
CA ASN A 51 -11.53 -30.72 -34.03
C ASN A 51 -10.80 -31.00 -35.35
N ILE A 52 -9.48 -31.20 -35.32
CA ILE A 52 -8.69 -31.63 -36.49
C ILE A 52 -8.95 -33.12 -36.82
N ILE A 53 -9.05 -33.99 -35.81
CA ILE A 53 -9.30 -35.43 -35.97
C ILE A 53 -10.74 -35.73 -36.42
N GLN A 54 -11.74 -35.00 -35.93
CA GLN A 54 -13.14 -35.14 -36.38
C GLN A 54 -13.30 -34.81 -37.88
N ASN A 55 -12.49 -33.89 -38.41
CA ASN A 55 -12.41 -33.59 -39.84
C ASN A 55 -11.57 -34.61 -40.66
N PHE A 56 -10.97 -35.60 -40.00
CA PHE A 56 -10.08 -36.61 -40.58
C PHE A 56 -10.84 -37.89 -41.00
N SER A 57 -12.01 -38.16 -40.41
CA SER A 57 -12.75 -39.41 -40.59
C SER A 57 -13.51 -39.53 -41.94
N GLY A 58 -13.44 -38.51 -42.80
CA GLY A 58 -14.16 -38.48 -44.09
C GLY A 58 -13.37 -38.07 -45.34
N ALA A 59 -12.03 -38.01 -45.29
CA ALA A 59 -11.23 -37.34 -46.34
C ALA A 59 -10.29 -38.28 -47.13
N ASN A 60 -10.28 -38.14 -48.47
CA ASN A 60 -9.45 -38.86 -49.45
C ASN A 60 -7.94 -38.55 -49.35
N LEU A 61 -7.07 -39.42 -49.89
CA LEU A 61 -5.60 -39.36 -49.80
C LEU A 61 -4.93 -38.02 -50.20
N SER A 62 -5.49 -37.21 -51.12
CA SER A 62 -4.92 -35.88 -51.45
C SER A 62 -5.05 -34.85 -50.30
N ILE A 63 -5.95 -35.12 -49.36
CA ILE A 63 -6.14 -34.31 -48.16
C ILE A 63 -5.10 -34.70 -47.10
N PHE A 64 -4.49 -35.89 -47.18
CA PHE A 64 -3.42 -36.35 -46.30
C PHE A 64 -2.15 -35.50 -46.41
N ASP A 65 -1.74 -35.10 -47.62
CA ASP A 65 -0.58 -34.22 -47.81
C ASP A 65 -0.80 -32.81 -47.23
N SER A 66 -2.03 -32.29 -47.36
CA SER A 66 -2.44 -31.04 -46.72
C SER A 66 -2.45 -31.16 -45.19
N TYR A 67 -2.86 -32.31 -44.64
CA TYR A 67 -2.84 -32.56 -43.20
C TYR A 67 -1.45 -32.84 -42.63
N CYS A 68 -0.56 -33.49 -43.37
CA CYS A 68 0.85 -33.61 -43.01
C CYS A 68 1.51 -32.23 -42.95
N ALA A 69 1.20 -31.34 -43.89
CA ALA A 69 1.64 -29.94 -43.85
C ALA A 69 1.07 -29.19 -42.62
N LYS A 70 -0.22 -29.36 -42.28
CA LYS A 70 -0.83 -28.79 -41.06
C LYS A 70 -0.19 -29.31 -39.77
N THR A 71 0.10 -30.61 -39.71
CA THR A 71 0.74 -31.24 -38.54
C THR A 71 2.17 -30.72 -38.37
N LEU A 72 2.93 -30.62 -39.46
CA LEU A 72 4.24 -29.98 -39.51
C LEU A 72 4.22 -28.52 -39.04
N GLN A 73 3.17 -27.78 -39.36
CA GLN A 73 3.02 -26.37 -39.00
C GLN A 73 2.69 -26.19 -37.51
N VAL A 74 1.86 -27.06 -36.93
CA VAL A 74 1.62 -27.11 -35.48
C VAL A 74 2.90 -27.42 -34.71
N PHE A 75 3.71 -28.36 -35.20
CA PHE A 75 5.02 -28.67 -34.61
C PHE A 75 5.99 -27.46 -34.68
N SER A 76 5.97 -26.70 -35.77
CA SER A 76 6.76 -25.45 -35.89
C SER A 76 6.31 -24.38 -34.89
N ILE A 77 5.00 -24.19 -34.69
CA ILE A 77 4.43 -23.24 -33.71
C ILE A 77 4.84 -23.62 -32.29
N ILE A 78 4.71 -24.90 -31.93
CA ILE A 78 5.11 -25.40 -30.61
C ILE A 78 6.62 -25.20 -30.41
N SER A 79 7.43 -25.47 -31.42
CA SER A 79 8.88 -25.25 -31.37
C SER A 79 9.25 -23.76 -31.17
N ASN A 80 8.56 -22.83 -31.83
CA ASN A 80 8.79 -21.40 -31.70
C ASN A 80 8.34 -20.84 -30.34
N ILE A 81 7.22 -21.32 -29.80
CA ILE A 81 6.74 -20.96 -28.44
C ILE A 81 7.73 -21.47 -27.40
N LEU A 82 8.20 -22.71 -27.53
CA LEU A 82 9.22 -23.28 -26.64
C LEU A 82 10.53 -22.48 -26.73
N PHE A 83 10.95 -22.08 -27.93
CA PHE A 83 12.12 -21.20 -28.12
C PHE A 83 11.94 -19.85 -27.41
N LEU A 84 10.77 -19.20 -27.54
CA LEU A 84 10.49 -17.93 -26.88
C LEU A 84 10.53 -18.08 -25.35
N ILE A 85 9.92 -19.13 -24.82
CA ILE A 85 9.93 -19.44 -23.38
C ILE A 85 11.37 -19.67 -22.91
N SER A 86 12.17 -20.46 -23.63
CA SER A 86 13.58 -20.67 -23.32
C SER A 86 14.41 -19.39 -23.39
N PHE A 87 14.13 -18.51 -24.36
CA PHE A 87 14.80 -17.21 -24.51
C PHE A 87 14.48 -16.25 -23.36
N PHE A 88 13.21 -16.13 -22.97
CA PHE A 88 12.81 -15.31 -21.82
C PHE A 88 13.36 -15.87 -20.50
N PHE A 89 13.39 -17.19 -20.35
CA PHE A 89 14.02 -17.83 -19.20
C PHE A 89 15.53 -17.52 -19.14
N PHE A 90 16.21 -17.52 -20.28
CA PHE A 90 17.62 -17.15 -20.39
C PHE A 90 17.90 -15.67 -20.08
N LEU A 91 17.04 -14.75 -20.56
CA LEU A 91 17.15 -13.32 -20.23
C LEU A 91 16.95 -13.06 -18.73
N SER A 92 16.02 -13.79 -18.09
CA SER A 92 15.78 -13.70 -16.64
C SER A 92 17.01 -14.13 -15.82
N ILE A 93 17.76 -15.13 -16.29
CA ILE A 93 19.00 -15.61 -15.64
C ILE A 93 20.16 -14.60 -15.75
N LYS A 94 20.24 -13.80 -16.83
CA LYS A 94 21.31 -12.80 -17.03
C LYS A 94 21.23 -11.59 -16.08
N GLY A 95 20.13 -11.42 -15.34
CA GLY A 95 19.98 -10.38 -14.32
C GLY A 95 20.86 -10.58 -13.06
N GLU A 96 21.38 -11.79 -12.83
CA GLU A 96 22.29 -12.07 -11.71
C GLU A 96 23.75 -11.75 -12.09
N LYS A 97 24.19 -10.52 -11.81
CA LYS A 97 25.58 -10.08 -12.05
C LYS A 97 26.64 -10.64 -11.09
N ILE A 98 26.34 -11.63 -10.24
CA ILE A 98 27.22 -11.97 -9.10
C ILE A 98 27.71 -13.44 -9.03
N PHE A 99 27.20 -14.40 -9.81
CA PHE A 99 27.52 -15.82 -9.54
C PHE A 99 28.19 -16.64 -10.66
N PHE A 100 28.92 -16.00 -11.60
CA PHE A 100 29.70 -16.74 -12.61
C PHE A 100 31.15 -16.28 -12.68
N LYS A 101 31.91 -16.47 -11.59
CA LYS A 101 33.37 -16.28 -11.64
C LYS A 101 34.13 -17.55 -12.04
N ASN A 102 33.54 -18.75 -11.92
CA ASN A 102 34.28 -20.02 -12.13
C ASN A 102 33.58 -21.11 -12.96
N TYR A 103 32.51 -20.81 -13.71
CA TYR A 103 31.94 -21.76 -14.68
C TYR A 103 31.93 -21.14 -16.08
N LYS A 104 32.61 -21.80 -17.02
CA LYS A 104 32.92 -21.31 -18.38
C LYS A 104 31.67 -20.76 -19.08
N SER A 105 31.69 -19.45 -19.37
CA SER A 105 30.70 -18.73 -20.20
C SER A 105 30.60 -19.26 -21.63
N TYR A 106 31.51 -20.15 -22.04
CA TYR A 106 31.53 -20.76 -23.36
C TYR A 106 30.34 -21.69 -23.59
N ASN A 107 29.80 -22.39 -22.58
CA ASN A 107 28.68 -23.32 -22.82
C ASN A 107 27.37 -22.59 -23.12
N SER A 108 27.08 -21.46 -22.47
CA SER A 108 25.85 -20.69 -22.71
C SER A 108 25.91 -19.89 -24.01
N LEU A 109 27.07 -19.33 -24.36
CA LEU A 109 27.30 -18.70 -25.67
C LEU A 109 27.28 -19.72 -26.81
N PHE A 110 27.84 -20.92 -26.60
CA PHE A 110 27.78 -22.03 -27.55
C PHE A 110 26.34 -22.50 -27.77
N PHE A 111 25.54 -22.65 -26.70
CA PHE A 111 24.12 -23.00 -26.83
C PHE A 111 23.30 -21.91 -27.52
N LEU A 112 23.53 -20.63 -27.21
CA LEU A 112 22.83 -19.52 -27.88
C LEU A 112 23.20 -19.47 -29.38
N ALA A 113 24.48 -19.65 -29.71
CA ALA A 113 24.96 -19.72 -31.09
C ALA A 113 24.41 -20.95 -31.82
N LEU A 114 24.30 -22.10 -31.14
CA LEU A 114 23.72 -23.32 -31.70
C LEU A 114 22.21 -23.16 -31.93
N SER A 115 21.48 -22.55 -31.00
CA SER A 115 20.05 -22.24 -31.18
C SER A 115 19.81 -21.22 -32.29
N PHE A 116 20.66 -20.19 -32.42
CA PHE A 116 20.61 -19.25 -33.53
C PHE A 116 20.98 -19.90 -34.87
N LEU A 117 21.96 -20.81 -34.89
CA LEU A 117 22.36 -21.56 -36.07
C LEU A 117 21.23 -22.50 -36.52
N PHE A 118 20.58 -23.20 -35.60
CA PHE A 118 19.42 -24.04 -35.90
C PHE A 118 18.19 -23.23 -36.33
N PHE A 119 17.98 -22.03 -35.77
CA PHE A 119 16.95 -21.09 -36.21
C PHE A 119 17.25 -20.53 -37.62
N ALA A 120 18.50 -20.19 -37.91
CA ALA A 120 18.92 -19.75 -39.23
C ALA A 120 18.83 -20.88 -40.28
N LEU A 121 19.21 -22.10 -39.90
CA LEU A 121 19.07 -23.31 -40.72
C LEU A 121 17.59 -23.67 -40.95
N SER A 122 16.72 -23.52 -39.93
CA SER A 122 15.29 -23.78 -40.09
C SER A 122 14.62 -22.79 -41.05
N ILE A 123 15.07 -21.52 -41.03
CA ILE A 123 14.65 -20.49 -41.99
C ILE A 123 15.18 -20.78 -43.40
N SER A 124 16.46 -21.15 -43.54
CA SER A 124 17.09 -21.39 -44.85
C SER A 124 16.66 -22.70 -45.52
N LEU A 125 16.21 -23.70 -44.76
CA LEU A 125 15.82 -25.02 -45.26
C LEU A 125 14.31 -25.16 -45.53
N THR A 126 13.54 -24.08 -45.42
CA THR A 126 12.09 -23.96 -45.71
C THR A 126 11.64 -24.47 -47.09
N LYS A 127 12.57 -24.90 -47.96
CA LYS A 127 12.28 -25.43 -49.29
C LYS A 127 12.24 -26.96 -49.43
N TYR A 128 12.64 -27.77 -48.42
CA TYR A 128 12.71 -29.23 -48.60
C TYR A 128 12.20 -30.05 -47.41
N THR A 129 11.61 -31.22 -47.70
CA THR A 129 10.92 -32.20 -46.83
C THR A 129 11.73 -32.79 -45.66
N TRP A 130 12.96 -32.33 -45.44
CA TRP A 130 13.83 -32.74 -44.32
C TRP A 130 13.44 -32.13 -42.96
N HIS A 131 12.38 -31.31 -42.92
CA HIS A 131 11.82 -30.68 -41.72
C HIS A 131 11.41 -31.66 -40.63
N ILE A 132 10.90 -32.85 -40.98
CA ILE A 132 10.46 -33.86 -39.99
C ILE A 132 11.68 -34.42 -39.25
N LEU A 133 12.75 -34.72 -39.98
CA LEU A 133 13.94 -35.35 -39.40
C LEU A 133 14.71 -34.36 -38.54
N PHE A 134 14.94 -33.14 -39.03
CA PHE A 134 15.67 -32.11 -38.28
C PHE A 134 14.84 -31.45 -37.18
N GLY A 135 13.55 -31.20 -37.41
CA GLY A 135 12.62 -30.71 -36.39
C GLY A 135 12.41 -31.74 -35.28
N GLY A 136 12.28 -33.03 -35.64
CA GLY A 136 12.25 -34.14 -34.69
C GLY A 136 13.55 -34.28 -33.90
N ILE A 137 14.71 -34.17 -34.55
CA ILE A 137 16.02 -34.16 -33.87
C ILE A 137 16.17 -32.94 -32.97
N PHE A 138 15.66 -31.76 -33.35
CA PHE A 138 15.70 -30.55 -32.55
C PHE A 138 14.78 -30.64 -31.33
N LEU A 139 13.55 -31.13 -31.52
CA LEU A 139 12.59 -31.35 -30.44
C LEU A 139 13.10 -32.45 -29.48
N PHE A 140 13.64 -33.54 -30.02
CA PHE A 140 14.29 -34.59 -29.24
C PHE A 140 15.53 -34.07 -28.50
N SER A 141 16.39 -33.29 -29.15
CA SER A 141 17.59 -32.71 -28.50
C SER A 141 17.25 -31.64 -27.47
N SER A 142 16.16 -30.89 -27.67
CA SER A 142 15.65 -29.91 -26.70
C SER A 142 14.97 -30.59 -25.50
N LEU A 143 14.23 -31.69 -25.72
CA LEU A 143 13.66 -32.52 -24.66
C LEU A 143 14.71 -33.33 -23.90
N VAL A 144 15.72 -33.86 -24.59
CA VAL A 144 16.89 -34.52 -23.99
C VAL A 144 17.76 -33.50 -23.27
N SER A 145 17.93 -32.27 -23.77
CA SER A 145 18.57 -31.19 -23.02
C SER A 145 17.76 -30.78 -21.79
N LEU A 146 16.44 -30.65 -21.91
CA LEU A 146 15.55 -30.38 -20.76
C LEU A 146 15.64 -31.53 -19.74
N GLY A 147 15.66 -32.77 -20.24
CA GLY A 147 15.75 -34.01 -19.47
C GLY A 147 17.10 -34.18 -18.78
N ILE A 148 18.21 -33.88 -19.45
CA ILE A 148 19.57 -33.87 -18.87
C ILE A 148 19.69 -32.70 -17.89
N MET A 149 19.17 -31.52 -18.20
CA MET A 149 19.08 -30.40 -17.25
C MET A 149 18.21 -30.72 -16.03
N TYR A 150 17.21 -31.61 -16.15
CA TYR A 150 16.40 -32.11 -15.04
C TYR A 150 17.09 -33.27 -14.30
N PHE A 151 17.80 -34.15 -15.02
CA PHE A 151 18.47 -35.34 -14.51
C PHE A 151 19.75 -34.97 -13.76
N ASP A 152 20.57 -34.04 -14.27
CA ASP A 152 21.68 -33.42 -13.54
C ASP A 152 21.17 -32.69 -12.29
N LYS A 153 19.96 -32.13 -12.33
CA LYS A 153 19.30 -31.47 -11.18
C LYS A 153 18.75 -32.46 -10.14
N LEU A 154 18.37 -33.66 -10.55
CA LEU A 154 17.81 -34.71 -9.71
C LEU A 154 18.88 -35.65 -9.13
N TYR A 155 19.96 -35.92 -9.87
CA TYR A 155 20.92 -36.99 -9.55
C TYR A 155 22.25 -36.49 -8.97
N ILE A 156 22.71 -35.26 -9.30
CA ILE A 156 24.03 -34.76 -8.88
C ILE A 156 23.98 -33.91 -7.59
N GLY A 157 22.81 -33.61 -7.02
CA GLY A 157 22.76 -32.75 -5.83
C GLY A 157 21.51 -32.86 -4.98
N SER A 158 21.50 -33.82 -4.06
CA SER A 158 20.55 -34.02 -2.97
C SER A 158 20.51 -32.88 -1.94
N LYS A 159 20.14 -31.66 -2.35
CA LYS A 159 19.66 -30.62 -1.42
C LYS A 159 18.51 -29.82 -2.02
N LYS A 160 17.27 -30.27 -1.81
CA LYS A 160 16.07 -29.41 -1.64
C LYS A 160 16.06 -28.11 -2.49
N TYR A 161 15.87 -28.24 -3.80
CA TYR A 161 15.55 -27.11 -4.70
C TYR A 161 14.19 -27.34 -5.36
N SER A 162 13.12 -27.25 -4.55
CA SER A 162 11.81 -26.82 -5.02
C SER A 162 11.94 -25.45 -5.71
N LEU A 163 11.02 -25.12 -6.63
CA LEU A 163 10.98 -23.87 -7.39
C LEU A 163 11.24 -22.62 -6.51
N LYS A 164 12.51 -22.24 -6.34
CA LYS A 164 12.93 -21.17 -5.41
C LYS A 164 12.27 -19.82 -5.72
N PHE A 165 11.86 -19.59 -6.97
CA PHE A 165 11.09 -18.40 -7.35
C PHE A 165 9.72 -18.37 -6.63
N PHE A 166 8.93 -19.44 -6.75
CA PHE A 166 7.62 -19.52 -6.10
C PHE A 166 7.73 -19.77 -4.59
N GLU A 167 8.78 -20.44 -4.10
CA GLU A 167 9.03 -20.56 -2.67
C GLU A 167 9.53 -19.27 -2.01
N ARG A 168 10.35 -18.43 -2.66
CA ARG A 168 10.72 -17.10 -2.12
C ARG A 168 9.52 -16.18 -2.00
N ILE A 169 8.62 -16.21 -2.98
CA ILE A 169 7.36 -15.47 -2.94
C ILE A 169 6.50 -15.91 -1.74
N ASN A 170 6.58 -17.17 -1.31
CA ASN A 170 5.76 -17.72 -0.23
C ASN A 170 6.41 -17.69 1.17
N LYS A 171 7.74 -17.87 1.28
CA LYS A 171 8.45 -17.93 2.58
C LYS A 171 8.85 -16.56 3.13
N ASP A 172 9.10 -15.58 2.27
CA ASP A 172 9.64 -14.27 2.69
C ASP A 172 8.59 -13.15 2.67
N PHE A 173 7.31 -13.50 2.81
CA PHE A 173 6.23 -12.56 3.06
C PHE A 173 6.32 -11.94 4.47
N LEU A 174 7.17 -12.52 5.34
CA LEU A 174 7.61 -11.90 6.58
C LEU A 174 8.76 -10.92 6.28
N MET A 175 8.36 -9.65 6.18
CA MET A 175 9.14 -8.41 6.05
C MET A 175 10.63 -8.54 5.63
N PRO A 176 11.00 -8.17 4.38
CA PRO A 176 12.40 -8.06 3.99
C PRO A 176 13.15 -7.09 4.91
N LYS A 177 14.31 -7.52 5.42
CA LYS A 177 15.09 -6.76 6.42
C LYS A 177 15.85 -5.55 5.84
N ASN A 178 15.97 -5.42 4.52
CA ASN A 178 16.62 -4.29 3.88
C ASN A 178 15.78 -3.72 2.72
N SER A 179 16.04 -2.46 2.36
CA SER A 179 15.32 -1.74 1.30
C SER A 179 15.57 -2.30 -0.10
N GLU A 180 16.78 -2.80 -0.38
CA GLU A 180 17.17 -3.30 -1.71
C GLU A 180 16.47 -4.63 -2.07
N GLU A 181 16.25 -5.51 -1.09
CA GLU A 181 15.55 -6.78 -1.25
C GLU A 181 14.04 -6.54 -1.40
N LYS A 182 13.50 -5.52 -0.72
CA LYS A 182 12.11 -5.08 -0.90
C LYS A 182 11.89 -4.59 -2.34
N GLU A 183 12.77 -3.75 -2.86
CA GLU A 183 12.68 -3.23 -4.23
C GLU A 183 12.78 -4.35 -5.27
N LYS A 184 13.71 -5.30 -5.11
CA LYS A 184 13.82 -6.48 -5.99
C LYS A 184 12.54 -7.31 -5.99
N LYS A 185 11.93 -7.54 -4.83
CA LYS A 185 10.66 -8.28 -4.70
C LYS A 185 9.50 -7.54 -5.35
N GLU A 186 9.41 -6.22 -5.15
CA GLU A 186 8.38 -5.39 -5.79
C GLU A 186 8.50 -5.45 -7.33
N ASN A 187 9.73 -5.42 -7.85
CA ASN A 187 10.00 -5.57 -9.29
C ASN A 187 9.60 -6.96 -9.82
N GLU A 188 9.93 -8.04 -9.10
CA GLU A 188 9.54 -9.42 -9.48
C GLU A 188 8.00 -9.59 -9.50
N ILE A 189 7.32 -9.05 -8.49
CA ILE A 189 5.85 -9.08 -8.40
C ILE A 189 5.22 -8.29 -9.54
N THR A 190 5.77 -7.12 -9.85
CA THR A 190 5.29 -6.26 -10.95
C THR A 190 5.43 -6.97 -12.29
N LEU A 191 6.59 -7.59 -12.55
CA LEU A 191 6.85 -8.31 -13.80
C LEU A 191 5.93 -9.54 -13.95
N LEU A 192 5.72 -10.30 -12.88
CA LEU A 192 4.79 -11.44 -12.89
C LEU A 192 3.35 -10.97 -13.17
N SER A 193 2.92 -9.87 -12.56
CA SER A 193 1.59 -9.30 -12.76
C SER A 193 1.40 -8.81 -14.19
N MET A 194 2.42 -8.19 -14.78
CA MET A 194 2.44 -7.80 -16.19
C MET A 194 2.33 -9.01 -17.12
N PHE A 195 3.09 -10.08 -16.87
CA PHE A 195 3.04 -11.28 -17.68
C PHE A 195 1.65 -11.93 -17.67
N ILE A 196 1.03 -12.03 -16.49
CA ILE A 196 -0.33 -12.56 -16.34
C ILE A 196 -1.36 -11.66 -17.03
N GLY A 197 -1.22 -10.33 -16.89
CA GLY A 197 -2.05 -9.37 -17.61
C GLY A 197 -1.98 -9.54 -19.12
N VAL A 198 -0.78 -9.75 -19.69
CA VAL A 198 -0.59 -9.99 -21.13
C VAL A 198 -1.23 -11.31 -21.57
N LEU A 199 -1.10 -12.38 -20.79
CA LEU A 199 -1.75 -13.66 -21.08
C LEU A 199 -3.28 -13.55 -21.10
N ILE A 200 -3.85 -12.84 -20.12
CA ILE A 200 -5.29 -12.59 -20.06
C ILE A 200 -5.73 -11.73 -21.23
N ALA A 201 -5.01 -10.65 -21.53
CA ALA A 201 -5.31 -9.80 -22.67
C ALA A 201 -5.32 -10.61 -23.98
N PHE A 202 -4.35 -11.49 -24.18
CA PHE A 202 -4.29 -12.37 -25.36
C PHE A 202 -5.44 -13.38 -25.40
N ALA A 203 -5.72 -14.07 -24.28
CA ALA A 203 -6.78 -15.07 -24.20
C ALA A 203 -8.16 -14.50 -24.57
N PHE A 204 -8.40 -13.25 -24.18
CA PHE A 204 -9.65 -12.55 -24.44
C PHE A 204 -9.64 -11.69 -25.72
N LYS A 205 -8.59 -11.77 -26.55
CA LYS A 205 -8.41 -10.88 -27.73
C LYS A 205 -8.56 -9.39 -27.37
N ALA A 206 -8.22 -9.03 -26.13
CA ALA A 206 -8.42 -7.70 -25.57
C ALA A 206 -7.29 -6.77 -26.03
N ASN A 207 -7.24 -6.49 -27.33
CA ASN A 207 -6.32 -5.51 -27.91
C ASN A 207 -6.80 -4.09 -27.53
N PHE A 208 -5.95 -3.31 -26.88
CA PHE A 208 -6.24 -1.94 -26.45
C PHE A 208 -6.83 -1.06 -27.56
N PHE A 209 -6.27 -1.13 -28.78
CA PHE A 209 -6.74 -0.33 -29.90
C PHE A 209 -8.11 -0.79 -30.41
N SER A 210 -8.35 -2.10 -30.44
CA SER A 210 -9.65 -2.67 -30.78
C SER A 210 -10.70 -2.26 -29.76
N LEU A 211 -10.39 -2.35 -28.46
CA LEU A 211 -11.27 -1.93 -27.38
C LEU A 211 -11.65 -0.44 -27.53
N ILE A 212 -10.69 0.44 -27.78
CA ILE A 212 -10.98 1.88 -28.02
C ILE A 212 -11.84 2.07 -29.28
N LYS A 213 -11.55 1.35 -30.36
CA LYS A 213 -12.28 1.46 -31.62
C LYS A 213 -13.73 0.99 -31.47
N ASP A 214 -13.96 -0.12 -30.77
CA ASP A 214 -15.30 -0.67 -30.55
C ASP A 214 -16.13 0.21 -29.63
N LEU A 215 -15.51 0.85 -28.64
CA LEU A 215 -16.17 1.84 -27.77
C LEU A 215 -16.56 3.14 -28.48
N ARG A 216 -15.99 3.42 -29.67
CA ARG A 216 -16.41 4.55 -30.49
C ARG A 216 -17.59 4.22 -31.41
N LYS A 217 -17.91 2.94 -31.61
CA LYS A 217 -19.04 2.51 -32.44
C LYS A 217 -20.34 2.67 -31.64
N ILE A 218 -21.37 3.21 -32.30
CA ILE A 218 -22.67 3.57 -31.70
C ILE A 218 -23.37 2.36 -31.06
N ASP A 219 -23.11 1.15 -31.56
CA ASP A 219 -23.82 -0.07 -31.12
C ASP A 219 -23.26 -0.69 -29.84
N ASN A 220 -22.15 -0.17 -29.28
CA ASN A 220 -21.53 -0.57 -28.00
C ASN A 220 -21.26 -2.08 -27.79
N LYS A 221 -21.34 -2.90 -28.84
CA LYS A 221 -20.97 -4.32 -28.76
C LYS A 221 -19.46 -4.44 -28.76
N ILE A 222 -18.87 -4.59 -27.57
CA ILE A 222 -17.46 -4.94 -27.43
C ILE A 222 -17.33 -6.45 -27.72
N SER A 223 -16.65 -6.80 -28.80
CA SER A 223 -16.30 -8.19 -29.08
C SER A 223 -15.08 -8.58 -28.24
N ILE A 224 -15.31 -9.25 -27.12
CA ILE A 224 -14.27 -9.86 -26.31
C ILE A 224 -14.26 -11.37 -26.60
N GLY A 225 -13.08 -11.93 -26.80
CA GLY A 225 -12.88 -13.33 -27.15
C GLY A 225 -12.63 -13.54 -28.63
N TRP A 226 -12.25 -14.77 -28.95
CA TRP A 226 -11.99 -15.18 -30.32
C TRP A 226 -13.27 -15.69 -30.96
N ASN A 227 -13.74 -15.03 -32.01
CA ASN A 227 -14.76 -15.60 -32.89
C ASN A 227 -14.17 -16.83 -33.59
N GLU A 228 -15.01 -17.82 -33.92
CA GLU A 228 -14.59 -19.04 -34.61
C GLU A 228 -13.74 -18.69 -35.84
N ASN A 229 -14.15 -17.68 -36.60
CA ASN A 229 -13.51 -17.20 -37.84
C ASN A 229 -12.31 -16.27 -37.67
N GLU A 230 -11.99 -15.86 -36.44
CA GLU A 230 -11.00 -14.83 -36.17
C GLU A 230 -9.87 -15.29 -35.25
N PHE A 231 -9.87 -16.57 -34.88
CA PHE A 231 -8.74 -17.17 -34.18
C PHE A 231 -7.52 -17.06 -35.09
N PRO A 232 -6.35 -16.60 -34.59
CA PRO A 232 -5.23 -16.26 -35.46
C PRO A 232 -4.56 -17.50 -36.07
N PHE A 233 -5.09 -18.68 -35.74
CA PHE A 233 -4.65 -19.99 -36.21
C PHE A 233 -5.70 -20.67 -37.10
N GLN A 234 -6.78 -19.97 -37.48
CA GLN A 234 -7.77 -20.53 -38.37
C GLN A 234 -7.32 -20.38 -39.83
N TYR A 235 -7.14 -21.52 -40.49
CA TYR A 235 -6.69 -21.60 -41.87
C TYR A 235 -7.92 -21.61 -42.80
N GLN A 236 -8.16 -20.53 -43.55
CA GLN A 236 -9.14 -20.53 -44.63
C GLN A 236 -8.58 -21.33 -45.81
N ILE A 237 -9.17 -22.50 -46.07
CA ILE A 237 -8.87 -23.32 -47.25
C ILE A 237 -9.72 -22.78 -48.41
N GLU A 238 -9.30 -21.68 -49.04
CA GLU A 238 -9.78 -21.37 -50.39
C GLU A 238 -8.75 -21.89 -51.40
N SER A 239 -9.22 -22.78 -52.27
CA SER A 239 -8.45 -23.72 -53.07
C SER A 239 -7.71 -23.11 -54.28
N HIS A 240 -7.28 -21.86 -54.24
CA HIS A 240 -6.54 -21.25 -55.35
C HIS A 240 -5.21 -20.64 -54.91
N LEU A 241 -4.17 -21.48 -55.08
CA LEU A 241 -2.77 -21.13 -55.36
C LEU A 241 -2.09 -20.18 -54.36
N PHE A 242 -1.53 -20.78 -53.29
CA PHE A 242 -0.30 -20.39 -52.58
C PHE A 242 0.11 -18.89 -52.61
N ASN A 243 -0.76 -18.01 -52.13
CA ASN A 243 -0.30 -16.76 -51.53
C ASN A 243 -0.13 -17.00 -50.02
N LEU A 244 1.10 -17.32 -49.63
CA LEU A 244 1.53 -17.47 -48.23
C LEU A 244 1.54 -16.10 -47.53
N GLU A 245 0.41 -15.42 -47.39
CA GLU A 245 0.24 -14.37 -46.35
C GLU A 245 0.01 -15.04 -44.99
N ILE A 246 0.98 -15.86 -44.54
CA ILE A 246 0.81 -16.67 -43.32
C ILE A 246 0.90 -15.83 -42.04
N TRP A 247 1.24 -14.54 -42.11
CA TRP A 247 1.37 -13.71 -40.93
C TRP A 247 1.02 -12.23 -41.18
N ASN A 248 -0.24 -11.92 -41.47
CA ASN A 248 -0.74 -10.55 -41.27
C ASN A 248 -1.02 -10.30 -39.77
N PHE A 249 -0.07 -10.64 -38.90
CA PHE A 249 -0.09 -10.13 -37.55
C PHE A 249 0.29 -8.66 -37.62
N GLU A 250 -0.73 -7.80 -37.58
CA GLU A 250 -0.46 -6.38 -37.46
C GLU A 250 0.33 -6.14 -36.16
N VAL A 251 1.48 -5.48 -36.27
CA VAL A 251 2.29 -5.08 -35.11
C VAL A 251 1.45 -4.30 -34.08
N SER A 252 0.43 -3.57 -34.57
CA SER A 252 -0.59 -2.89 -33.77
C SER A 252 -1.31 -3.84 -32.79
N PHE A 253 -1.59 -5.08 -33.18
CA PHE A 253 -2.25 -6.07 -32.34
C PHE A 253 -1.37 -6.47 -31.16
N PHE A 254 -0.10 -6.81 -31.42
CA PHE A 254 0.83 -7.17 -30.35
C PHE A 254 1.08 -6.02 -29.37
N ILE A 255 1.31 -4.81 -29.89
CA ILE A 255 1.46 -3.61 -29.06
C ILE A 255 0.19 -3.39 -28.24
N GLY A 256 -0.98 -3.55 -28.84
CA GLY A 256 -2.25 -3.38 -28.14
C GLY A 256 -2.51 -4.43 -27.06
N ILE A 257 -2.10 -5.69 -27.25
CA ILE A 257 -2.15 -6.72 -26.21
C ILE A 257 -1.18 -6.42 -25.07
N LEU A 258 0.04 -5.96 -25.38
CA LEU A 258 1.03 -5.56 -24.37
C LEU A 258 0.52 -4.37 -23.54
N LEU A 259 -0.08 -3.37 -24.19
CA LEU A 259 -0.67 -2.21 -23.51
C LEU A 259 -1.84 -2.63 -22.60
N THR A 260 -2.74 -3.48 -23.07
CA THR A 260 -3.81 -4.01 -22.22
C THR A 260 -3.22 -4.76 -21.03
N GLY A 261 -2.27 -5.67 -21.25
CA GLY A 261 -1.64 -6.42 -20.15
C GLY A 261 -0.91 -5.54 -19.13
N PHE A 262 -0.27 -4.46 -19.59
CA PHE A 262 0.31 -3.43 -18.74
C PHE A 262 -0.76 -2.71 -17.91
N PHE A 263 -1.89 -2.32 -18.50
CA PHE A 263 -2.97 -1.71 -17.74
C PHE A 263 -3.56 -2.67 -16.70
N LEU A 264 -3.69 -3.96 -17.03
CA LEU A 264 -4.18 -4.97 -16.08
C LEU A 264 -3.26 -5.17 -14.88
N SER A 265 -1.95 -4.94 -15.04
CA SER A 265 -0.95 -5.15 -13.98
C SER A 265 -0.97 -4.09 -12.88
N PHE A 266 -1.57 -2.92 -13.11
CA PHE A 266 -1.75 -1.90 -12.07
C PHE A 266 -2.75 -2.29 -10.98
N GLY A 267 -3.52 -3.37 -11.20
CA GLY A 267 -4.43 -3.94 -10.21
C GLY A 267 -5.74 -3.17 -10.04
N SER A 268 -6.68 -3.78 -9.32
CA SER A 268 -8.03 -3.28 -9.12
C SER A 268 -8.09 -1.91 -8.42
N LYS A 269 -7.16 -1.62 -7.51
CA LYS A 269 -7.07 -0.36 -6.78
C LYS A 269 -6.85 0.85 -7.70
N PHE A 270 -5.94 0.74 -8.67
CA PHE A 270 -5.69 1.82 -9.64
C PHE A 270 -6.94 2.19 -10.43
N PHE A 271 -7.68 1.18 -10.89
CA PHE A 271 -8.90 1.39 -11.64
C PHE A 271 -10.05 1.93 -10.78
N HIS A 272 -10.13 1.53 -9.50
CA HIS A 272 -11.06 2.13 -8.55
C HIS A 272 -10.82 3.63 -8.42
N ASP A 273 -9.57 4.03 -8.16
CA ASP A 273 -9.18 5.43 -8.03
C ASP A 273 -9.42 6.21 -9.34
N LEU A 274 -9.16 5.58 -10.50
CA LEU A 274 -9.40 6.18 -11.81
C LEU A 274 -10.90 6.33 -12.10
N LEU A 275 -11.73 5.33 -11.79
CA LEU A 275 -13.17 5.39 -11.96
C LEU A 275 -13.80 6.46 -11.08
N ASP A 276 -13.35 6.58 -9.83
CA ASP A 276 -13.84 7.61 -8.91
C ASP A 276 -13.53 9.01 -9.45
N ARG A 277 -12.30 9.22 -9.95
CA ARG A 277 -11.91 10.49 -10.60
C ARG A 277 -12.69 10.77 -11.89
N LEU A 278 -12.92 9.76 -12.73
CA LEU A 278 -13.70 9.91 -13.97
C LEU A 278 -15.18 10.19 -13.69
N TYR A 279 -15.76 9.52 -12.69
CA TYR A 279 -17.14 9.74 -12.27
C TYR A 279 -17.30 11.12 -11.64
N TYR A 280 -16.32 11.54 -10.84
CA TYR A 280 -16.23 12.89 -10.32
C TYR A 280 -16.15 13.94 -11.45
N ALA A 281 -15.26 13.74 -12.43
CA ALA A 281 -15.14 14.61 -13.59
C ALA A 281 -16.43 14.64 -14.44
N LYS A 282 -17.13 13.51 -14.57
CA LYS A 282 -18.43 13.43 -15.24
C LYS A 282 -19.47 14.28 -14.51
N LYS A 283 -19.57 14.15 -13.19
CA LYS A 283 -20.48 14.98 -12.36
C LYS A 283 -20.16 16.46 -12.47
N ALA A 284 -18.88 16.83 -12.41
CA ALA A 284 -18.46 18.22 -12.60
C ALA A 284 -18.84 18.75 -13.99
N SER A 285 -18.60 17.95 -15.05
CA SER A 285 -18.98 18.34 -16.41
C SER A 285 -20.49 18.44 -16.61
N GLN A 286 -21.29 17.57 -15.97
CA GLN A 286 -22.75 17.64 -16.00
C GLN A 286 -23.25 18.89 -15.27
N ALA A 287 -22.69 19.20 -14.10
CA ALA A 287 -23.02 20.41 -13.35
C ALA A 287 -22.70 21.70 -14.11
N LEU A 288 -21.65 21.70 -14.94
CA LEU A 288 -21.28 22.84 -15.78
C LEU A 288 -22.16 23.00 -17.04
N ASN A 289 -22.81 21.94 -17.50
CA ASN A 289 -23.57 21.94 -18.75
C ASN A 289 -25.10 21.98 -18.56
N ASP A 290 -25.59 21.81 -17.33
CA ASP A 290 -27.03 21.78 -17.04
C ASP A 290 -27.42 22.98 -16.15
N PRO A 291 -27.99 24.06 -16.73
CA PRO A 291 -28.33 25.29 -16.02
C PRO A 291 -29.33 25.09 -14.87
N GLU A 292 -30.24 24.12 -14.97
CA GLU A 292 -31.25 23.85 -13.94
C GLU A 292 -30.66 23.16 -12.70
N ILE A 293 -29.60 22.37 -12.85
CA ILE A 293 -28.88 21.72 -11.73
C ILE A 293 -28.08 22.77 -10.94
N MET A 294 -27.68 23.86 -11.59
CA MET A 294 -26.95 24.98 -10.97
C MET A 294 -27.78 25.71 -9.90
N ASP A 295 -29.12 25.72 -10.03
CA ASP A 295 -29.98 26.68 -9.33
C ASP A 295 -30.56 26.21 -7.98
N GLN A 296 -30.45 24.93 -7.59
CA GLN A 296 -31.19 24.44 -6.40
C GLN A 296 -30.41 23.70 -5.31
N THR A 297 -29.12 23.38 -5.46
CA THR A 297 -28.31 22.81 -4.34
C THR A 297 -26.83 22.61 -4.69
N SER A 298 -26.43 22.84 -5.94
CA SER A 298 -25.08 22.54 -6.42
C SER A 298 -24.14 23.75 -6.42
N ALA A 299 -24.59 24.98 -6.67
CA ALA A 299 -23.70 26.15 -6.67
C ALA A 299 -23.04 26.38 -5.30
N GLU A 300 -23.78 26.21 -4.20
CA GLU A 300 -23.24 26.39 -2.84
C GLU A 300 -22.29 25.25 -2.43
N LYS A 301 -22.59 24.00 -2.82
CA LYS A 301 -21.70 22.85 -2.58
C LYS A 301 -20.48 22.83 -3.52
N VAL A 302 -20.62 23.37 -4.72
CA VAL A 302 -19.53 23.54 -5.68
C VAL A 302 -18.64 24.70 -5.25
N ALA A 303 -19.20 25.80 -4.74
CA ALA A 303 -18.44 26.88 -4.11
C ALA A 303 -17.67 26.37 -2.88
N GLU A 304 -18.34 25.67 -1.95
CA GLU A 304 -17.70 25.04 -0.79
C GLU A 304 -16.57 24.06 -1.21
N PHE A 305 -16.75 23.34 -2.33
CA PHE A 305 -15.71 22.46 -2.87
C PHE A 305 -14.54 23.23 -3.50
N VAL A 306 -14.81 24.28 -4.27
CA VAL A 306 -13.80 25.15 -4.88
C VAL A 306 -12.98 25.84 -3.79
N ASP A 307 -13.64 26.35 -2.74
CA ASP A 307 -13.02 27.03 -1.61
C ASP A 307 -12.10 26.09 -0.82
N LYS A 308 -12.56 24.87 -0.53
CA LYS A 308 -11.76 23.84 0.15
C LYS A 308 -10.53 23.43 -0.66
N TYR A 309 -10.68 23.27 -1.97
CA TYR A 309 -9.56 22.91 -2.85
C TYR A 309 -8.56 24.06 -2.98
N ASN A 310 -9.05 25.31 -2.96
CA ASN A 310 -8.22 26.51 -3.00
C ASN A 310 -7.35 26.62 -1.75
N ILE A 311 -7.92 26.51 -0.54
CA ILE A 311 -7.16 26.63 0.71
C ILE A 311 -6.09 25.54 0.84
N SER A 312 -6.42 24.27 0.53
CA SER A 312 -5.42 23.19 0.57
C SER A 312 -4.28 23.40 -0.43
N LYS A 313 -4.60 23.81 -1.66
CA LYS A 313 -3.60 24.10 -2.70
C LYS A 313 -2.72 25.29 -2.32
N ILE A 314 -3.29 26.31 -1.69
CA ILE A 314 -2.57 27.49 -1.21
C ILE A 314 -1.68 27.11 -0.04
N TYR A 315 -2.18 26.36 0.95
CA TYR A 315 -1.36 25.81 2.03
C TYR A 315 -0.16 25.06 1.47
N HIS A 316 -0.35 24.10 0.56
CA HIS A 316 0.77 23.35 -0.02
C HIS A 316 1.73 24.21 -0.85
N ARG A 317 1.23 25.23 -1.56
CA ARG A 317 2.05 26.16 -2.36
C ARG A 317 2.91 27.06 -1.49
N TYR A 318 2.37 27.59 -0.39
CA TYR A 318 3.02 28.62 0.40
C TYR A 318 3.62 28.12 1.71
N LYS A 319 3.34 26.89 2.14
CA LYS A 319 3.84 26.33 3.41
C LYS A 319 5.34 26.53 3.59
N SER A 320 6.15 26.17 2.59
CA SER A 320 7.61 26.31 2.69
C SER A 320 8.08 27.77 2.69
N ILE A 321 7.39 28.65 1.97
CA ILE A 321 7.74 30.08 1.91
C ILE A 321 7.41 30.75 3.23
N LEU A 322 6.20 30.49 3.75
CA LEU A 322 5.72 31.04 5.01
C LEU A 322 6.54 30.49 6.20
N LEU A 323 6.91 29.21 6.22
CA LEU A 323 7.78 28.64 7.26
C LEU A 323 9.23 29.16 7.23
N ASN A 324 9.64 29.89 6.18
CA ASN A 324 10.94 30.57 6.15
C ASN A 324 10.88 31.95 6.80
N GLU A 325 9.69 32.48 7.12
CA GLU A 325 9.55 33.71 7.89
C GLU A 325 9.86 33.41 9.36
N PRO A 326 10.83 34.10 9.98
CA PRO A 326 11.33 33.75 11.31
C PRO A 326 10.27 33.89 12.39
N GLU A 327 9.24 34.70 12.17
CA GLU A 327 8.14 34.88 13.11
C GLU A 327 7.09 33.76 13.06
N ILE A 328 7.07 32.93 12.00
CA ILE A 328 6.07 31.85 11.82
C ILE A 328 6.61 30.55 12.41
N THR A 329 5.93 30.05 13.43
CA THR A 329 6.26 28.77 14.09
C THR A 329 5.55 27.59 13.44
N SER A 330 4.29 27.77 13.05
CA SER A 330 3.52 26.71 12.40
C SER A 330 2.43 27.27 11.51
N ILE A 331 1.96 26.44 10.57
CA ILE A 331 0.88 26.76 9.65
C ILE A 331 -0.02 25.55 9.59
N SER A 332 -1.32 25.76 9.80
CA SER A 332 -2.34 24.72 9.72
C SER A 332 -3.59 25.23 9.01
N ILE A 333 -4.37 24.31 8.47
CA ILE A 333 -5.73 24.61 8.00
C ILE A 333 -6.66 24.29 9.17
N GLN A 334 -7.47 25.25 9.57
CA GLN A 334 -8.46 25.08 10.65
C GLN A 334 -9.84 25.47 10.16
N ASN A 335 -10.87 24.99 10.86
CA ASN A 335 -12.26 25.24 10.52
C ASN A 335 -12.88 26.13 11.59
N GLN A 336 -13.43 27.27 11.19
CA GLN A 336 -14.18 28.15 12.09
C GLN A 336 -15.65 28.07 11.75
N PHE A 337 -16.48 27.73 12.74
CA PHE A 337 -17.92 27.88 12.61
C PHE A 337 -18.30 29.34 12.86
N LYS A 338 -18.69 30.05 11.81
CA LYS A 338 -19.22 31.42 11.88
C LYS A 338 -20.59 31.45 11.21
N ASN A 339 -21.61 31.91 11.91
CA ASN A 339 -23.00 31.97 11.42
C ASN A 339 -23.53 30.62 10.89
N GLN A 340 -23.27 29.53 11.61
CA GLN A 340 -23.67 28.16 11.23
C GLN A 340 -23.02 27.61 9.94
N LYS A 341 -22.10 28.33 9.30
CA LYS A 341 -21.26 27.82 8.21
C LYS A 341 -19.85 27.53 8.73
N ALA A 342 -19.32 26.37 8.37
CA ALA A 342 -17.92 26.04 8.59
C ALA A 342 -17.11 26.70 7.47
N ASN A 343 -16.18 27.60 7.84
CA ASN A 343 -15.24 28.17 6.89
C ASN A 343 -13.85 27.65 7.25
N ASP A 344 -13.20 27.03 6.28
CA ASP A 344 -11.79 26.69 6.39
C ASP A 344 -10.99 28.00 6.35
N TYR A 345 -9.91 28.10 7.13
CA TYR A 345 -9.03 29.25 7.17
C TYR A 345 -7.59 28.81 7.42
N LEU A 346 -6.64 29.63 6.98
CA LEU A 346 -5.21 29.39 7.23
C LEU A 346 -4.86 29.95 8.61
N MET A 347 -4.56 29.08 9.56
CA MET A 347 -4.03 29.48 10.87
C MET A 347 -2.51 29.57 10.79
N ILE A 348 -1.97 30.75 11.08
CA ILE A 348 -0.54 31.00 11.16
C ILE A 348 -0.18 31.28 12.62
N SER A 349 0.57 30.37 13.22
CA SER A 349 1.04 30.53 14.60
C SER A 349 2.34 31.33 14.60
N LEU A 350 2.40 32.38 15.43
CA LEU A 350 3.56 33.27 15.53
C LEU A 350 4.29 33.09 16.86
N GLU A 351 5.62 33.23 16.82
CA GLU A 351 6.43 33.34 18.05
C GLU A 351 6.26 34.76 18.64
N GLY A 352 5.60 34.85 19.80
CA GLY A 352 5.42 36.13 20.50
C GLY A 352 4.33 37.03 19.90
N LYS A 353 4.52 38.36 19.98
CA LYS A 353 3.52 39.33 19.49
C LYS A 353 3.67 39.53 17.98
N THR A 354 2.55 39.50 17.27
CA THR A 354 2.47 39.84 15.83
C THR A 354 3.17 41.18 15.55
N PRO A 355 4.24 41.20 14.73
CA PRO A 355 4.90 42.45 14.36
C PRO A 355 3.95 43.38 13.60
N ALA A 356 4.10 44.69 13.77
CA ALA A 356 3.28 45.67 13.05
C ALA A 356 3.47 45.52 11.52
N GLY A 357 2.36 45.37 10.79
CA GLY A 357 2.37 45.18 9.33
C GLY A 357 2.69 43.75 8.86
N PHE A 358 2.89 42.79 9.77
CA PHE A 358 3.17 41.40 9.41
C PHE A 358 1.98 40.76 8.68
N GLU A 359 0.76 41.01 9.15
CA GLU A 359 -0.46 40.52 8.50
C GLU A 359 -0.56 41.01 7.04
N ASP A 360 -0.28 42.29 6.78
CA ASP A 360 -0.28 42.85 5.42
C ASP A 360 0.81 42.22 4.54
N LYS A 361 1.99 41.92 5.11
CA LYS A 361 3.07 41.23 4.41
C LYS A 361 2.62 39.84 3.96
N ILE A 362 2.02 39.06 4.85
CA ILE A 362 1.54 37.71 4.55
C ILE A 362 0.39 37.73 3.54
N ARG A 363 -0.58 38.65 3.69
CA ARG A 363 -1.68 38.82 2.74
C ARG A 363 -1.17 39.17 1.33
N LYS A 364 -0.18 40.06 1.22
CA LYS A 364 0.49 40.37 -0.06
C LYS A 364 1.25 39.19 -0.63
N LEU A 365 1.86 38.35 0.20
CA LEU A 365 2.62 37.18 -0.23
C LEU A 365 1.71 36.09 -0.81
N ILE A 366 0.55 35.90 -0.21
CA ILE A 366 -0.47 34.94 -0.68
C ILE A 366 -1.22 35.50 -1.90
N ASN A 367 -1.39 36.83 -1.98
CA ASN A 367 -2.03 37.55 -3.10
C ASN A 367 -3.41 36.98 -3.46
N ASP A 368 -4.21 36.71 -2.41
CA ASP A 368 -5.55 36.16 -2.52
C ASP A 368 -6.39 36.74 -1.38
N ASP A 369 -7.22 37.73 -1.71
CA ASP A 369 -8.02 38.49 -0.74
C ASP A 369 -9.19 37.67 -0.16
N GLU A 370 -9.55 36.55 -0.80
CA GLU A 370 -10.68 35.71 -0.38
C GLU A 370 -10.32 34.77 0.76
N ILE A 371 -9.03 34.60 1.07
CA ILE A 371 -8.57 33.68 2.10
C ILE A 371 -8.67 34.33 3.48
N LEU A 372 -9.46 33.68 4.34
CA LEU A 372 -9.42 33.93 5.76
C LEU A 372 -8.09 33.44 6.32
N ILE A 373 -7.29 34.38 6.82
CA ILE A 373 -6.04 34.11 7.54
C ILE A 373 -6.25 34.58 8.97
N GLN A 374 -5.92 33.73 9.93
CA GLN A 374 -5.90 34.08 11.35
C GLN A 374 -4.50 33.90 11.90
N PHE A 375 -4.10 34.86 12.73
CA PHE A 375 -2.83 34.83 13.43
C PHE A 375 -3.08 34.44 14.89
N GLU A 376 -2.45 33.35 15.31
CA GLU A 376 -2.45 32.92 16.71
C GLU A 376 -1.06 33.20 17.27
N ASN A 377 -0.98 34.17 18.18
CA ASN A 377 0.26 34.39 18.93
C ASN A 377 0.41 33.21 19.88
N ASN A 378 1.44 32.38 19.70
CA ASN A 378 1.83 31.40 20.68
C ASN A 378 2.32 32.18 21.90
N ILE A 379 1.41 32.40 22.85
CA ILE A 379 1.79 32.85 24.18
C ILE A 379 2.43 31.62 24.81
N ASN A 380 3.76 31.61 24.89
CA ASN A 380 4.61 30.55 25.46
C ASN A 380 4.39 30.32 26.97
N ASP A 381 3.15 30.39 27.46
CA ASP A 381 2.77 30.02 28.83
C ASP A 381 2.51 28.51 28.96
N PHE A 382 3.11 27.70 28.10
CA PHE A 382 3.12 26.23 28.22
C PHE A 382 4.23 25.77 29.16
N LYS A 383 4.16 26.17 30.43
CA LYS A 383 4.96 25.49 31.45
C LYS A 383 4.24 24.21 31.87
N LEU A 384 4.76 23.08 31.41
CA LEU A 384 4.47 21.76 31.98
C LEU A 384 4.84 21.80 33.47
N THR A 385 3.85 22.11 34.31
CA THR A 385 4.03 22.11 35.76
C THR A 385 3.68 20.71 36.25
N LEU A 386 4.68 19.86 36.47
CA LEU A 386 4.46 18.49 36.93
C LEU A 386 3.80 18.50 38.32
N GLY A 387 2.60 17.92 38.43
CA GLY A 387 1.84 17.87 39.69
C GLY A 387 2.33 16.76 40.61
N ASN A 388 2.47 17.06 41.89
CA ASN A 388 2.88 16.11 42.92
C ASN A 388 1.66 15.38 43.52
N SER A 389 1.62 14.05 43.44
CA SER A 389 0.82 13.09 44.23
C SER A 389 -0.63 12.78 43.80
N PHE A 390 -0.83 11.55 43.30
CA PHE A 390 -2.08 10.79 43.34
C PHE A 390 -1.80 9.30 43.65
N ALA A 391 -2.74 8.65 44.34
CA ALA A 391 -2.61 7.29 44.86
C ALA A 391 -2.66 6.18 43.79
N ASP A 392 -2.94 6.53 42.54
CA ASP A 392 -3.05 5.60 41.41
C ASP A 392 -2.22 6.11 40.21
N SER A 393 -0.98 6.55 40.43
CA SER A 393 -0.09 7.07 39.38
C SER A 393 0.87 6.01 38.84
N ILE A 394 1.39 6.21 37.63
CA ILE A 394 2.62 5.56 37.18
C ILE A 394 3.79 6.53 37.32
N SER A 395 4.92 6.04 37.82
CA SER A 395 6.15 6.83 37.97
C SER A 395 7.38 5.94 37.87
N ASN A 396 8.52 6.51 37.49
CA ASN A 396 9.80 5.84 37.65
C ASN A 396 10.12 5.64 39.15
N ALA A 397 10.67 4.48 39.52
CA ALA A 397 11.01 4.17 40.90
C ALA A 397 12.04 5.11 41.53
N LYS A 398 12.90 5.75 40.71
CA LYS A 398 13.92 6.71 41.15
C LYS A 398 13.43 8.15 41.16
N THR A 399 12.41 8.48 40.36
CA THR A 399 11.84 9.83 40.22
C THR A 399 10.32 9.81 40.46
N THR A 400 9.92 9.44 41.69
CA THR A 400 8.51 9.30 42.10
C THR A 400 7.73 10.63 42.17
N THR A 401 8.42 11.76 42.03
CA THR A 401 7.81 13.10 41.93
C THR A 401 7.11 13.32 40.60
N ILE A 402 7.55 12.63 39.54
CA ILE A 402 6.92 12.70 38.22
C ILE A 402 5.89 11.59 38.14
N GLN A 403 4.64 11.97 37.99
CA GLN A 403 3.51 11.06 37.99
C GLN A 403 2.65 11.25 36.75
N GLY A 404 2.12 10.14 36.25
CA GLY A 404 1.17 10.15 35.15
C GLY A 404 0.23 8.96 35.22
N SER A 405 -0.29 8.57 34.07
CA SER A 405 -1.33 7.57 33.92
C SER A 405 -0.96 6.46 32.94
N VAL A 406 -1.67 5.34 33.04
CA VAL A 406 -1.53 4.20 32.11
C VAL A 406 -2.52 4.38 30.98
N ALA A 407 -2.07 4.27 29.73
CA ALA A 407 -2.95 4.45 28.58
C ALA A 407 -3.73 3.16 28.31
N LEU A 408 -3.01 2.08 28.04
CA LEU A 408 -3.56 0.83 27.54
C LEU A 408 -2.68 -0.36 27.93
N GLU A 409 -3.34 -1.49 28.12
CA GLU A 409 -2.72 -2.81 28.12
C GLU A 409 -2.51 -3.29 26.68
N VAL A 410 -1.32 -3.79 26.40
CA VAL A 410 -0.88 -4.22 25.07
C VAL A 410 -0.10 -5.54 25.16
N GLN A 411 0.05 -6.16 24.01
CA GLN A 411 0.80 -7.40 23.83
C GLN A 411 1.91 -7.14 22.80
N ASP A 412 3.17 -7.46 23.16
CA ASP A 412 4.27 -7.43 22.20
C ASP A 412 4.14 -8.62 21.24
N GLU A 413 4.19 -8.35 19.94
CA GLU A 413 4.09 -9.39 18.92
C GLU A 413 5.25 -10.40 19.01
N ASN A 414 6.39 -10.00 19.58
CA ASN A 414 7.57 -10.84 19.78
C ASN A 414 7.55 -11.59 21.10
N ASP A 415 6.73 -11.16 22.06
CA ASP A 415 6.57 -11.78 23.38
C ASP A 415 5.10 -11.78 23.79
N PRO A 416 4.26 -12.60 23.13
CA PRO A 416 2.82 -12.58 23.33
C PRO A 416 2.39 -13.11 24.71
N HIS A 417 3.28 -13.74 25.47
CA HIS A 417 2.94 -14.31 26.78
C HIS A 417 3.11 -13.31 27.92
N SER A 418 3.78 -12.18 27.67
CA SER A 418 3.98 -11.14 28.68
C SER A 418 2.93 -10.03 28.53
N ASN A 419 2.50 -9.49 29.66
CA ASN A 419 1.62 -8.33 29.68
C ASN A 419 2.47 -7.06 29.66
N TYR A 420 2.09 -6.14 28.79
CA TYR A 420 2.73 -4.85 28.66
C TYR A 420 1.72 -3.74 28.82
N ILE A 421 2.21 -2.57 29.18
CA ILE A 421 1.43 -1.35 29.17
C ILE A 421 2.14 -0.27 28.35
N LEU A 422 1.34 0.66 27.83
CA LEU A 422 1.80 1.83 27.13
C LEU A 422 1.49 3.09 27.95
N THR A 423 2.43 4.02 28.02
CA THR A 423 2.29 5.33 28.65
C THR A 423 3.19 6.37 27.95
N CYS A 424 3.13 7.63 28.36
CA CYS A 424 4.06 8.67 27.93
C CYS A 424 5.46 8.44 28.54
N PHE A 425 6.52 8.65 27.75
CA PHE A 425 7.88 8.39 28.24
C PHE A 425 8.30 9.35 29.34
N HIS A 426 8.01 10.65 29.23
CA HIS A 426 8.42 11.69 30.18
C HIS A 426 7.89 11.45 31.59
N VAL A 427 6.77 10.73 31.71
CA VAL A 427 6.20 10.33 32.99
C VAL A 427 7.08 9.32 33.71
N VAL A 428 7.71 8.42 32.95
CA VAL A 428 8.47 7.29 33.49
C VAL A 428 9.98 7.41 33.26
N LYS A 429 10.41 8.55 32.72
CA LYS A 429 11.80 8.83 32.41
C LYS A 429 12.60 9.09 33.70
N HIS A 430 13.79 8.53 33.76
CA HIS A 430 14.83 8.86 34.73
C HIS A 430 15.85 9.85 34.13
N SER A 431 16.62 10.55 34.97
CA SER A 431 17.64 11.51 34.52
C SER A 431 18.68 10.88 33.58
N ASN A 432 18.99 9.60 33.78
CA ASN A 432 19.97 8.84 32.98
C ASN A 432 19.41 8.22 31.70
N HIS A 433 18.11 8.32 31.44
CA HIS A 433 17.52 7.90 30.17
C HIS A 433 17.79 8.93 29.09
N THR A 434 18.10 8.48 27.88
CA THR A 434 18.13 9.36 26.71
C THR A 434 16.78 9.36 25.99
N TRP A 435 16.40 10.50 25.43
CA TRP A 435 15.17 10.63 24.66
C TRP A 435 15.18 9.81 23.34
N GLN A 436 16.35 9.37 22.90
CA GLN A 436 16.58 8.65 21.65
C GLN A 436 16.32 7.14 21.76
N GLY A 437 15.74 6.69 22.88
CA GLY A 437 15.35 5.31 23.11
C GLY A 437 16.47 4.39 23.58
N GLN A 438 17.61 4.94 23.97
CA GLN A 438 18.56 4.18 24.78
C GLN A 438 18.06 4.18 26.23
N LEU A 439 17.69 2.99 26.70
CA LEU A 439 17.38 2.76 28.10
C LEU A 439 18.64 2.92 28.96
N ALA A 440 18.44 3.15 30.25
CA ALA A 440 19.55 3.20 31.19
C ALA A 440 20.25 1.83 31.23
N SER A 441 21.57 1.86 31.33
CA SER A 441 22.38 0.63 31.47
C SER A 441 22.14 -0.07 32.81
N ASP A 442 21.78 0.69 33.85
CA ASP A 442 21.34 0.12 35.13
C ASP A 442 19.85 -0.24 35.05
N GLU A 443 19.55 -1.53 35.15
CA GLU A 443 18.17 -2.04 35.17
C GLU A 443 17.33 -1.39 36.28
N SER A 444 17.95 -0.99 37.40
CA SER A 444 17.26 -0.36 38.53
C SER A 444 16.62 0.99 38.17
N GLU A 445 17.11 1.64 37.13
CA GLU A 445 16.61 2.93 36.62
C GLU A 445 15.47 2.76 35.61
N ASN A 446 15.30 1.55 35.08
CA ASN A 446 14.19 1.20 34.19
C ASN A 446 12.96 0.71 34.98
N ARG A 447 13.04 0.68 36.31
CA ARG A 447 11.99 0.15 37.19
C ARG A 447 10.87 1.17 37.42
N ILE A 448 9.64 0.69 37.33
CA ILE A 448 8.41 1.48 37.38
C ILE A 448 7.57 1.07 38.59
N ILE A 449 6.92 2.05 39.21
CA ILE A 449 5.97 1.87 40.30
C ILE A 449 4.56 2.18 39.78
N PHE A 450 3.62 1.30 40.09
CA PHE A 450 2.17 1.50 39.90
C PHE A 450 1.46 1.83 41.21
N GLY A 451 0.66 2.90 41.18
CA GLY A 451 -0.18 3.36 42.28
C GLY A 451 0.60 3.83 43.50
N SER A 452 -0.04 3.75 44.67
CA SER A 452 0.55 4.13 45.95
C SER A 452 1.56 3.09 46.48
N GLY A 453 1.81 2.03 45.71
CA GLY A 453 2.84 1.05 46.02
C GLY A 453 4.21 1.69 46.11
N ARG A 454 5.08 1.15 46.97
CA ARG A 454 6.50 1.55 47.02
C ARG A 454 7.42 0.57 46.29
N GLN A 455 6.91 -0.61 45.96
CA GLN A 455 7.70 -1.65 45.30
C GLN A 455 7.56 -1.50 43.78
N PRO A 456 8.68 -1.44 43.04
CA PRO A 456 8.61 -1.42 41.59
C PRO A 456 8.08 -2.74 41.07
N ASN A 457 7.12 -2.67 40.15
CA ASN A 457 6.33 -3.76 39.61
C ASN A 457 6.23 -3.71 38.08
N GLY A 458 7.13 -2.97 37.43
CA GLY A 458 7.32 -3.03 35.99
C GLY A 458 8.71 -2.57 35.57
N THR A 459 9.06 -2.87 34.32
CA THR A 459 10.35 -2.47 33.71
C THR A 459 10.12 -1.86 32.35
N ILE A 460 10.68 -0.69 32.07
CA ILE A 460 10.70 -0.11 30.71
C ILE A 460 11.51 -1.04 29.81
N VAL A 461 10.90 -1.55 28.75
CA VAL A 461 11.57 -2.41 27.76
C VAL A 461 11.84 -1.70 26.43
N LYS A 462 11.04 -0.69 26.11
CA LYS A 462 11.21 0.19 24.95
C LYS A 462 10.74 1.58 25.36
N ALA A 463 11.46 2.61 24.94
CA ALA A 463 11.01 4.00 25.07
C ALA A 463 11.55 4.79 23.89
N TYR A 464 10.84 5.83 23.48
CA TYR A 464 11.29 6.66 22.38
C TYR A 464 10.57 8.00 22.38
N ARG A 465 11.29 9.08 22.05
CA ARG A 465 10.74 10.40 21.73
C ARG A 465 11.08 10.75 20.29
N SER A 466 10.07 11.16 19.55
CA SER A 466 10.19 11.85 18.27
C SER A 466 9.36 13.11 18.31
N ASN A 467 9.41 13.88 17.23
CA ASN A 467 8.58 15.05 17.05
C ASN A 467 7.09 14.74 16.78
N ILE A 468 6.65 13.48 16.73
CA ILE A 468 5.24 13.11 16.50
C ILE A 468 4.65 12.24 17.62
N TRP A 469 5.49 11.55 18.38
CA TRP A 469 5.06 10.76 19.52
C TRP A 469 6.20 10.52 20.51
N GLU A 470 5.80 10.23 21.75
CA GLU A 470 6.70 9.97 22.86
C GLU A 470 6.05 8.94 23.81
N CYS A 471 6.49 7.68 23.74
CA CYS A 471 5.89 6.62 24.54
C CYS A 471 6.95 5.69 25.15
N ALA A 472 6.57 5.05 26.25
CA ALA A 472 7.29 3.96 26.87
C ALA A 472 6.40 2.71 26.92
N LEU A 473 6.99 1.58 26.56
CA LEU A 473 6.45 0.24 26.71
C LEU A 473 7.06 -0.37 27.97
N ILE A 474 6.20 -0.77 28.91
CA ILE A 474 6.61 -1.28 30.21
C ILE A 474 6.12 -2.72 30.34
N LYS A 475 7.05 -3.63 30.62
CA LYS A 475 6.77 -5.03 30.93
C LYS A 475 6.39 -5.15 32.39
N LEU A 476 5.32 -5.90 32.66
CA LEU A 476 4.84 -6.21 33.99
C LEU A 476 5.58 -7.42 34.58
N ASP A 477 5.84 -7.41 35.88
CA ASP A 477 6.71 -8.43 36.51
C ASP A 477 5.95 -9.72 36.86
N THR A 478 4.64 -9.67 37.13
CA THR A 478 3.85 -10.86 37.56
C THR A 478 2.39 -10.88 37.07
N GLU A 479 1.77 -12.07 37.05
CA GLU A 479 0.34 -12.27 36.73
C GLU A 479 -0.63 -11.64 37.75
N LEU A 480 -0.18 -11.39 38.98
CA LEU A 480 -1.01 -10.78 40.05
C LEU A 480 -1.44 -9.33 39.70
N GLU A 481 -0.89 -8.76 38.64
CA GLU A 481 -1.03 -7.36 38.23
C GLU A 481 -2.22 -7.11 37.29
N LEU A 482 -2.88 -8.15 36.75
CA LEU A 482 -4.06 -7.97 35.88
C LEU A 482 -5.24 -7.33 36.62
N ALA A 483 -5.52 -7.75 37.86
CA ALA A 483 -6.57 -7.14 38.67
C ALA A 483 -6.26 -5.67 39.00
N THR A 484 -4.99 -5.36 39.23
CA THR A 484 -4.51 -3.99 39.43
C THR A 484 -4.67 -3.17 38.14
N LEU A 485 -4.35 -3.74 36.99
CA LEU A 485 -4.56 -3.11 35.69
C LEU A 485 -6.01 -2.80 35.40
N GLU A 486 -6.93 -3.73 35.65
CA GLU A 486 -8.37 -3.48 35.49
C GLU A 486 -8.86 -2.34 36.40
N SER A 487 -8.24 -2.19 37.58
CA SER A 487 -8.54 -1.09 38.47
C SER A 487 -8.02 0.26 37.95
N LEU A 488 -6.87 0.25 37.25
CA LEU A 488 -6.20 1.41 36.67
C LEU A 488 -6.80 1.85 35.33
N ILE A 489 -7.25 0.89 34.51
CA ILE A 489 -7.84 1.10 33.19
C ILE A 489 -9.35 0.94 33.31
N LYS A 490 -10.05 2.04 33.59
CA LYS A 490 -11.51 2.05 33.79
C LYS A 490 -12.34 1.86 32.50
N VAL A 491 -11.69 1.69 31.35
CA VAL A 491 -12.34 1.72 30.03
C VAL A 491 -12.01 0.43 29.28
N ARG A 492 -13.05 -0.29 28.84
CA ARG A 492 -12.89 -1.45 27.96
C ARG A 492 -12.68 -0.97 26.52
N ILE A 493 -11.58 -1.38 25.92
CA ILE A 493 -11.18 -0.96 24.58
C ILE A 493 -11.38 -2.08 23.57
N LYS A 494 -12.11 -1.77 22.49
CA LYS A 494 -12.45 -2.73 21.43
C LYS A 494 -11.38 -2.83 20.33
N GLY A 495 -10.48 -1.85 20.29
CA GLY A 495 -9.45 -1.70 19.27
C GLY A 495 -9.03 -0.25 19.16
N TYR A 496 -8.44 0.14 18.02
CA TYR A 496 -8.08 1.52 17.72
C TYR A 496 -8.66 1.95 16.37
N LYS A 497 -8.73 3.26 16.16
CA LYS A 497 -9.07 3.83 14.86
C LYS A 497 -7.84 4.50 14.26
N ILE A 498 -7.61 4.24 12.98
CA ILE A 498 -6.68 5.04 12.19
C ILE A 498 -7.36 6.37 11.93
N LEU A 499 -6.71 7.46 12.33
CA LEU A 499 -7.24 8.80 12.18
C LEU A 499 -6.94 9.28 10.76
N ASP A 500 -8.01 9.56 10.01
CA ASP A 500 -7.97 10.34 8.77
C ASP A 500 -8.54 11.73 9.10
N ASP A 501 -7.77 12.78 8.81
CA ASP A 501 -7.96 14.17 9.26
C ASP A 501 -9.41 14.63 9.13
N SER A 502 -10.04 14.35 8.00
CA SER A 502 -11.39 14.87 7.73
C SER A 502 -12.51 14.15 8.48
N SER A 503 -12.28 12.90 8.88
CA SER A 503 -13.35 12.03 9.37
C SER A 503 -13.59 12.16 10.87
N ILE A 504 -12.65 12.74 11.63
CA ILE A 504 -12.67 12.73 13.10
C ILE A 504 -12.97 14.10 13.72
N ILE A 505 -12.85 15.18 12.95
CA ILE A 505 -13.16 16.53 13.41
C ILE A 505 -14.63 16.62 13.82
N ASN A 506 -14.91 17.34 14.90
CA ASN A 506 -16.21 17.50 15.56
C ASN A 506 -16.82 16.20 16.12
N LYS A 507 -16.04 15.11 16.23
CA LYS A 507 -16.49 13.91 16.94
C LYS A 507 -16.23 14.02 18.43
N ASN A 508 -17.11 13.41 19.21
CA ASN A 508 -16.92 13.28 20.64
C ASN A 508 -15.77 12.32 20.95
N ALA A 509 -14.86 12.77 21.81
CA ALA A 509 -13.83 11.96 22.44
C ALA A 509 -14.04 11.95 23.95
N TYR A 510 -13.45 10.96 24.61
CA TYR A 510 -13.58 10.73 26.03
C TYR A 510 -12.21 10.39 26.61
N MET A 511 -12.02 10.78 27.86
CA MET A 511 -10.86 10.43 28.67
C MET A 511 -11.33 10.24 30.11
N TYR A 512 -10.92 9.15 30.75
CA TYR A 512 -11.13 9.00 32.18
C TYR A 512 -10.07 9.82 32.92
N SER A 513 -10.42 11.00 33.44
CA SER A 513 -9.51 11.79 34.27
C SER A 513 -9.44 11.16 35.65
N ARG A 514 -8.24 10.82 36.11
CA ARG A 514 -8.05 10.21 37.43
C ARG A 514 -8.25 11.25 38.52
N VAL A 515 -7.74 12.45 38.29
CA VAL A 515 -7.87 13.60 39.20
C VAL A 515 -9.34 13.91 39.48
N LYS A 516 -10.19 13.88 38.43
CA LYS A 516 -11.64 14.10 38.56
C LYS A 516 -12.43 12.82 38.82
N SER A 517 -11.78 11.66 38.82
CA SER A 517 -12.40 10.33 38.97
C SER A 517 -13.65 10.14 38.11
N SER A 518 -13.63 10.66 36.88
CA SER A 518 -14.79 10.66 35.99
C SER A 518 -14.40 10.80 34.51
N ASN A 519 -15.25 10.25 33.64
CA ASN A 519 -15.11 10.40 32.20
C ASN A 519 -15.37 11.85 31.79
N GLN A 520 -14.33 12.49 31.28
CA GLN A 520 -14.39 13.81 30.69
C GLN A 520 -14.77 13.67 29.22
N LYS A 521 -15.83 14.37 28.81
CA LYS A 521 -16.26 14.45 27.42
C LYS A 521 -15.56 15.63 26.74
N ALA A 522 -14.96 15.36 25.60
CA ALA A 522 -14.36 16.35 24.73
C ALA A 522 -14.90 16.27 23.30
N GLU A 523 -14.59 17.28 22.52
CA GLU A 523 -14.74 17.30 21.07
C GLU A 523 -13.36 17.42 20.43
N ILE A 524 -13.15 16.68 19.34
CA ILE A 524 -11.94 16.73 18.53
C ILE A 524 -12.02 17.93 17.61
N LEU A 525 -11.12 18.90 17.80
CA LEU A 525 -11.06 20.12 16.98
C LEU A 525 -10.20 19.92 15.74
N SER A 526 -9.07 19.24 15.89
CA SER A 526 -8.14 18.99 14.80
C SER A 526 -7.27 17.77 15.07
N HIS A 527 -6.73 17.24 13.98
CA HIS A 527 -5.62 16.29 13.89
C HIS A 527 -4.61 16.95 12.95
N ALA A 528 -3.31 16.84 13.21
CA ALA A 528 -2.26 17.74 12.66
C ALA A 528 -2.05 19.06 13.42
N SER A 529 -2.24 19.08 14.74
CA SER A 529 -1.81 20.21 15.56
C SER A 529 -0.32 20.16 15.90
N THR A 530 0.30 21.33 15.92
CA THR A 530 1.68 21.53 16.37
C THR A 530 1.72 22.33 17.66
N ILE A 531 2.50 21.88 18.64
CA ILE A 531 2.77 22.61 19.88
C ILE A 531 4.25 22.55 20.21
N GLU A 532 4.74 23.58 20.89
CA GLU A 532 6.06 23.58 21.52
C GLU A 532 5.90 23.29 23.01
N ILE A 533 6.79 22.45 23.53
CA ILE A 533 6.75 22.01 24.92
C ILE A 533 8.13 22.17 25.54
N ASP A 534 8.18 22.79 26.70
CA ASP A 534 9.39 22.83 27.52
C ASP A 534 9.59 21.52 28.27
N PHE A 535 10.60 20.76 27.86
CA PHE A 535 11.14 19.64 28.63
C PHE A 535 12.35 20.08 29.46
N GLU A 536 12.83 19.18 30.33
CA GLU A 536 14.05 19.41 31.12
C GLU A 536 15.29 19.68 30.25
N ASP A 537 15.31 19.15 29.02
CA ASP A 537 16.39 19.35 28.05
C ASP A 537 16.15 20.51 27.06
N GLY A 538 15.08 21.28 27.26
CA GLY A 538 14.74 22.45 26.47
C GLY A 538 13.41 22.33 25.72
N PRO A 539 13.05 23.37 24.94
CA PRO A 539 11.84 23.37 24.14
C PRO A 539 11.91 22.31 23.04
N PHE A 540 10.78 21.65 22.80
CA PHE A 540 10.65 20.57 21.83
C PHE A 540 9.31 20.69 21.09
N GLN A 541 9.37 20.71 19.75
CA GLN A 541 8.17 20.80 18.92
C GLN A 541 7.59 19.42 18.63
N MET A 542 6.30 19.29 18.89
CA MET A 542 5.49 18.11 18.62
C MET A 542 4.46 18.42 17.54
N TYR A 543 4.37 17.56 16.53
CA TYR A 543 3.48 17.64 15.38
C TYR A 543 2.45 16.51 15.42
N ASP A 544 1.47 16.58 14.53
CA ASP A 544 0.46 15.52 14.33
C ASP A 544 -0.33 15.13 15.58
N LEU A 545 -0.56 16.12 16.46
CA LEU A 545 -1.35 15.91 17.68
C LEU A 545 -2.85 16.03 17.42
N ILE A 546 -3.61 15.24 18.17
CA ILE A 546 -5.05 15.36 18.33
C ILE A 546 -5.32 16.48 19.34
N LYS A 547 -5.97 17.56 18.89
CA LYS A 547 -6.37 18.68 19.75
C LYS A 547 -7.83 18.52 20.16
N VAL A 548 -8.09 18.47 21.46
CA VAL A 548 -9.44 18.32 22.01
C VAL A 548 -9.72 19.36 23.09
N TRP A 549 -11.00 19.66 23.31
CA TRP A 549 -11.44 20.54 24.39
C TRP A 549 -12.73 20.04 25.06
N ASN A 550 -12.98 20.48 26.28
CA ASN A 550 -14.25 20.20 26.94
C ASN A 550 -15.35 21.07 26.34
N THR A 551 -16.32 20.45 25.65
CA THR A 551 -17.44 21.15 25.00
C THR A 551 -18.27 22.05 25.93
N LYS A 552 -18.32 21.75 27.24
CA LYS A 552 -19.11 22.54 28.21
C LYS A 552 -18.32 23.70 28.80
N SER A 553 -17.09 23.44 29.22
CA SER A 553 -16.28 24.44 29.93
C SER A 553 -15.33 25.22 29.03
N GLN A 554 -15.07 24.75 27.80
CA GLN A 554 -14.04 25.28 26.89
C GLN A 554 -12.65 25.30 27.54
N LEU A 555 -12.41 24.35 28.45
CA LEU A 555 -11.14 24.12 29.15
C LEU A 555 -10.57 22.77 28.72
N PRO A 556 -9.26 22.52 28.94
CA PRO A 556 -8.70 21.18 28.77
C PRO A 556 -9.48 20.15 29.61
N ILE A 557 -9.62 18.94 29.06
CA ILE A 557 -10.18 17.81 29.83
C ILE A 557 -9.13 17.20 30.76
N GLN A 558 -7.84 17.41 30.48
CA GLN A 558 -6.69 16.93 31.23
C GLN A 558 -6.39 17.77 32.48
N GLU A 559 -6.07 17.10 33.58
CA GLU A 559 -5.44 17.69 34.76
C GLU A 559 -3.97 17.28 34.92
N TYR A 560 -3.25 17.92 35.84
CA TYR A 560 -1.88 17.52 36.13
C TYR A 560 -1.85 16.08 36.67
N GLY A 561 -0.99 15.24 36.09
CA GLY A 561 -0.94 13.79 36.36
C GLY A 561 -1.80 12.93 35.41
N ASP A 562 -2.61 13.54 34.54
CA ASP A 562 -3.37 12.78 33.53
C ASP A 562 -2.53 12.47 32.26
N SER A 563 -1.27 12.91 32.17
CA SER A 563 -0.37 12.54 31.06
C SER A 563 -0.19 11.03 31.01
N GLY A 564 -0.35 10.44 29.83
CA GLY A 564 -0.41 9.00 29.63
C GLY A 564 -1.83 8.42 29.67
N ASN A 565 -2.89 9.19 29.91
CA ASN A 565 -4.25 8.67 29.81
C ASN A 565 -4.64 8.37 28.36
N LEU A 566 -5.58 7.43 28.19
CA LEU A 566 -6.14 7.10 26.89
C LEU A 566 -7.25 8.08 26.50
N LEU A 567 -7.16 8.60 25.28
CA LEU A 567 -8.23 9.27 24.56
C LEU A 567 -8.95 8.24 23.67
N TYR A 568 -10.26 8.12 23.81
CA TYR A 568 -11.06 7.12 23.09
C TYR A 568 -12.39 7.71 22.58
N ASP A 569 -13.01 7.06 21.60
CA ASP A 569 -14.29 7.50 21.04
C ASP A 569 -15.50 6.97 21.82
N GLN A 570 -16.70 7.45 21.48
CA GLN A 570 -17.96 6.99 22.09
C GLN A 570 -18.23 5.48 21.96
N ASN A 571 -17.52 4.77 21.08
CA ASN A 571 -17.70 3.33 20.85
C ASN A 571 -16.66 2.48 21.59
N GLY A 572 -15.70 3.11 22.28
CA GLY A 572 -14.60 2.43 22.98
C GLY A 572 -13.42 2.06 22.08
N TYR A 573 -13.19 2.79 20.98
CA TYR A 573 -11.96 2.67 20.20
C TYR A 573 -10.94 3.70 20.68
N ALA A 574 -9.70 3.25 20.88
CA ALA A 574 -8.57 4.13 21.17
C ALA A 574 -8.32 5.08 19.99
N LEU A 575 -8.08 6.35 20.32
CA LEU A 575 -7.73 7.42 19.40
C LEU A 575 -6.30 7.89 19.62
N GLY A 576 -5.89 8.07 20.88
CA GLY A 576 -4.56 8.60 21.19
C GLY A 576 -4.19 8.52 22.66
N ILE A 577 -2.97 8.93 22.98
CA ILE A 577 -2.44 9.01 24.34
C ILE A 577 -2.29 10.48 24.71
N VAL A 578 -2.99 10.90 25.76
CA VAL A 578 -2.97 12.26 26.28
C VAL A 578 -1.57 12.60 26.76
N PHE A 579 -1.06 13.72 26.30
CA PHE A 579 0.35 14.04 26.36
C PHE A 579 0.60 15.37 27.06
N ALA A 580 -0.12 16.42 26.64
CA ALA A 580 0.07 17.78 27.16
C ALA A 580 -1.24 18.56 27.15
N LYS A 581 -1.28 19.67 27.89
CA LYS A 581 -2.40 20.62 27.86
C LYS A 581 -1.94 22.07 27.75
N SER A 582 -2.79 22.90 27.15
CA SER A 582 -2.76 24.35 27.26
C SER A 582 -3.78 24.84 28.28
N ASN A 583 -3.94 26.15 28.39
CA ASN A 583 -5.03 26.78 29.13
C ASN A 583 -6.43 26.43 28.59
N GLN A 584 -6.53 25.99 27.32
CA GLN A 584 -7.80 25.75 26.62
C GLN A 584 -7.95 24.32 26.08
N PHE A 585 -6.84 23.65 25.76
CA PHE A 585 -6.85 22.42 24.96
C PHE A 585 -6.08 21.30 25.65
N THR A 586 -6.53 20.08 25.41
CA THR A 586 -5.77 18.86 25.68
C THR A 586 -5.24 18.33 24.37
N TYR A 587 -4.00 17.85 24.37
CA TYR A 587 -3.32 17.30 23.22
C TYR A 587 -3.01 15.83 23.45
N ALA A 588 -3.28 14.99 22.46
CA ALA A 588 -2.98 13.58 22.48
C ALA A 588 -2.20 13.15 21.23
N MET A 589 -1.29 12.19 21.39
CA MET A 589 -0.54 11.59 20.28
C MET A 589 -1.38 10.47 19.66
N ASP A 590 -1.40 10.36 18.33
CA ASP A 590 -2.10 9.26 17.64
C ASP A 590 -1.55 7.90 18.09
N ILE A 591 -2.45 7.02 18.54
CA ILE A 591 -2.11 5.71 19.06
C ILE A 591 -1.52 4.77 18.01
N ASN A 592 -1.78 5.01 16.73
CA ASN A 592 -1.28 4.17 15.64
C ASN A 592 0.25 4.16 15.57
N PHE A 593 0.92 5.27 15.89
CA PHE A 593 2.38 5.38 15.83
C PHE A 593 3.10 4.42 16.80
N PRO A 594 2.86 4.48 18.12
CA PRO A 594 3.55 3.57 19.05
C PRO A 594 3.17 2.11 18.84
N LEU A 595 1.91 1.81 18.44
CA LEU A 595 1.51 0.42 18.14
C LEU A 595 2.34 -0.19 17.01
N LYS A 596 2.47 0.55 15.91
CA LYS A 596 3.25 0.12 14.73
C LYS A 596 4.75 0.08 15.02
N TYR A 597 5.27 1.10 15.71
CA TYR A 597 6.71 1.23 15.95
C TYR A 597 7.23 0.19 16.95
N PHE A 598 6.50 -0.07 18.03
CA PHE A 598 6.91 -1.06 19.02
C PHE A 598 6.56 -2.51 18.64
N HIS A 599 5.83 -2.72 17.54
CA HIS A 599 5.29 -4.02 17.12
C HIS A 599 4.40 -4.63 18.22
N ILE A 600 3.40 -3.87 18.65
CA ILE A 600 2.49 -4.25 19.73
C ILE A 600 1.03 -4.17 19.26
N LYS A 601 0.17 -4.97 19.88
CA LYS A 601 -1.29 -4.96 19.65
C LYS A 601 -2.04 -4.63 20.94
N ILE A 602 -3.17 -3.95 20.80
CA ILE A 602 -4.08 -3.72 21.93
C ILE A 602 -4.64 -5.08 22.37
N LYS A 603 -4.55 -5.37 23.67
CA LYS A 603 -5.21 -6.54 24.24
C LYS A 603 -6.70 -6.22 24.39
N THR A 604 -7.51 -6.81 23.52
CA THR A 604 -8.97 -6.62 23.58
C THR A 604 -9.55 -7.48 24.71
N SER A 605 -10.23 -6.83 25.65
CA SER A 605 -10.93 -7.47 26.78
C SER A 605 -12.13 -8.29 26.37
#